data_AF-A0A952PRU2-F1
#
_entry.id   AF-A0A952PRU2-F1
#
_cell.length_a   1.000
_cell.length_b   1.000
_cell.length_c   1.000
_cell.angle_alpha   90.00
_cell.angle_beta   90.00
_cell.angle_gamma   90.00
#
_symmetry.space_group_name_H-M   'P 1'
#
loop_
_entity.id
_entity.type
_entity.pdbx_description
1 polymer ?
#
loop_
_entity_poly.entity_id
_entity_poly.type
_entity_poly.pdbx_seq_one_letter_code
_entity_poly.pdbx_strand_id
1 'polypeptide(L)'
;VTVNIVGGTIFWGKKSISATKGTSNTVNAIGSTITINNPFNKKNILLDGGVTITADPPVAVEDVVANLSGAANGNAKSGLDLNTVVTEPVAFGFDASNGLVTRDLAVSTVDGDLFYDSTMLSAALSSNANLAVSELNTLSATTAGNGSSNAIVSDEQVESRLPISGGIEDNSYMVSYEGPVSETEATICSDAELGVAPQGIGSTAHGDRVVVKKGNVLFVPFRDTVVETPLGEVTIAAKSVALVSVSSDKLAVYDVEDCHKGSVAVKAKGGTWTLAPGRHMTITTAKGEFGQVNAIESIPHRSLTSKNFSNGVRVHSSEFSTATAIQTIKPLKAVMTSSHPQSKKVSDRLVKTTAIILTMTNGQAEFQHYFKPALTAMAK
;
A
#
# COMPACT_ATOMS: atom_id res chain seq x y z
N VAL A 1 -8.07 -23.89 -35.50
CA VAL A 1 -8.67 -23.73 -34.15
C VAL A 1 -9.89 -22.86 -34.32
N THR A 2 -11.07 -23.32 -33.92
CA THR A 2 -12.29 -22.53 -33.89
C THR A 2 -12.42 -21.91 -32.51
N VAL A 3 -12.67 -20.61 -32.45
CA VAL A 3 -12.76 -19.86 -31.20
C VAL A 3 -14.14 -19.22 -31.11
N ASN A 4 -14.91 -19.61 -30.09
CA ASN A 4 -16.24 -19.08 -29.80
C ASN A 4 -16.16 -18.26 -28.50
N ILE A 5 -16.47 -16.96 -28.59
CA ILE A 5 -16.46 -16.05 -27.45
C ILE A 5 -17.85 -15.46 -27.30
N VAL A 6 -18.51 -15.76 -26.18
CA VAL A 6 -19.84 -15.23 -25.85
C VAL A 6 -19.83 -14.78 -24.39
N GLY A 7 -19.60 -13.50 -24.13
CA GLY A 7 -19.59 -12.95 -22.77
C GLY A 7 -18.36 -13.35 -21.92
N GLY A 8 -17.23 -13.65 -22.56
CA GLY A 8 -15.97 -13.99 -21.89
C GLY A 8 -14.74 -13.42 -22.62
N THR A 9 -13.54 -13.74 -22.14
CA THR A 9 -12.28 -13.42 -22.85
C THR A 9 -11.37 -14.65 -22.91
N ILE A 10 -10.46 -14.69 -23.88
CA ILE A 10 -9.44 -15.74 -23.96
C ILE A 10 -8.07 -15.09 -24.01
N PHE A 11 -7.19 -15.48 -23.09
CA PHE A 11 -5.82 -15.00 -23.02
C PHE A 11 -4.82 -16.15 -23.21
N TRP A 12 -3.95 -15.99 -24.20
CA TRP A 12 -2.96 -17.00 -24.62
C TRP A 12 -1.52 -16.65 -24.20
N GLY A 13 -1.33 -15.53 -23.50
CA GLY A 13 0.00 -14.99 -23.22
C GLY A 13 0.72 -14.45 -24.47
N LYS A 14 2.04 -14.29 -24.37
CA LYS A 14 2.89 -13.73 -25.44
C LYS A 14 3.23 -14.72 -26.57
N LYS A 15 2.70 -15.95 -26.54
CA LYS A 15 3.09 -17.03 -27.47
C LYS A 15 1.94 -17.36 -28.41
N SER A 16 2.28 -17.71 -29.65
CA SER A 16 1.31 -18.17 -30.63
C SER A 16 0.81 -19.57 -30.33
N ILE A 17 -0.45 -19.82 -30.67
CA ILE A 17 -1.07 -21.16 -30.66
C ILE A 17 -0.81 -21.79 -32.02
N SER A 18 -0.45 -23.07 -32.04
CA SER A 18 -0.40 -23.89 -33.24
C SER A 18 -1.32 -25.09 -33.08
N ALA A 19 -1.88 -25.56 -34.19
CA ALA A 19 -2.67 -26.79 -34.22
C ALA A 19 -2.14 -27.71 -35.32
N THR A 20 -2.18 -29.03 -35.06
CA THR A 20 -1.78 -30.03 -36.06
C THR A 20 -2.77 -30.02 -37.22
N LYS A 21 -2.25 -29.95 -38.45
CA LYS A 21 -3.05 -29.92 -39.68
C LYS A 21 -3.96 -31.16 -39.74
N GLY A 22 -5.26 -30.94 -39.99
CA GLY A 22 -6.25 -32.02 -40.06
C GLY A 22 -7.02 -32.30 -38.77
N THR A 23 -6.73 -31.58 -37.68
CA THR A 23 -7.52 -31.67 -36.44
C THR A 23 -8.33 -30.39 -36.18
N SER A 24 -9.63 -30.55 -35.95
CA SER A 24 -10.51 -29.46 -35.54
C SER A 24 -10.45 -29.31 -34.02
N ASN A 25 -9.78 -28.26 -33.55
CA ASN A 25 -9.73 -27.90 -32.13
C ASN A 25 -10.68 -26.73 -31.86
N THR A 26 -11.44 -26.76 -30.76
CA THR A 26 -12.47 -25.76 -30.42
C THR A 26 -12.21 -25.16 -29.05
N VAL A 27 -12.33 -23.84 -28.91
CA VAL A 27 -12.25 -23.15 -27.62
C VAL A 27 -13.47 -22.26 -27.41
N ASN A 28 -14.23 -22.52 -26.34
CA ASN A 28 -15.50 -21.86 -26.01
C ASN A 28 -15.36 -21.05 -24.71
N ALA A 29 -15.24 -19.73 -24.80
CA ALA A 29 -15.31 -18.84 -23.64
C ALA A 29 -16.71 -18.24 -23.52
N ILE A 30 -17.62 -18.99 -22.87
CA ILE A 30 -19.01 -18.61 -22.68
C ILE A 30 -19.19 -18.15 -21.23
N GLY A 31 -19.48 -16.86 -21.01
CA GLY A 31 -19.72 -16.28 -19.68
C GLY A 31 -18.53 -16.25 -18.71
N SER A 32 -17.35 -16.71 -19.14
CA SER A 32 -16.16 -16.83 -18.29
C SER A 32 -14.87 -16.65 -19.10
N THR A 33 -13.76 -16.36 -18.41
CA THR A 33 -12.45 -16.09 -19.02
C THR A 33 -11.56 -17.32 -19.00
N ILE A 34 -11.03 -17.71 -20.17
CA ILE A 34 -10.02 -18.77 -20.29
C ILE A 34 -8.64 -18.13 -20.30
N THR A 35 -7.82 -18.43 -19.30
CA THR A 35 -6.41 -18.03 -19.25
C THR A 35 -5.51 -19.25 -19.38
N ILE A 36 -4.77 -19.36 -20.48
CA ILE A 36 -3.78 -20.43 -20.65
C ILE A 36 -2.40 -19.86 -20.34
N ASN A 37 -1.86 -20.24 -19.18
CA ASN A 37 -0.51 -19.88 -18.78
C ASN A 37 0.47 -20.99 -19.17
N ASN A 38 1.56 -20.63 -19.86
CA ASN A 38 2.68 -21.52 -20.14
C ASN A 38 3.85 -21.16 -19.22
N PRO A 39 3.89 -21.69 -17.98
CA PRO A 39 4.85 -21.28 -16.96
C PRO A 39 6.30 -21.65 -17.34
N PHE A 40 6.48 -22.59 -18.28
CA PHE A 40 7.80 -23.06 -18.68
C PHE A 40 8.44 -22.21 -19.79
N ASN A 41 7.71 -21.24 -20.34
CA ASN A 41 8.15 -20.38 -21.44
C ASN A 41 8.74 -21.16 -22.64
N LYS A 42 8.42 -22.47 -22.73
CA LYS A 42 8.81 -23.34 -23.84
C LYS A 42 7.95 -22.99 -25.06
N LYS A 43 8.27 -23.61 -26.21
CA LYS A 43 7.69 -23.37 -27.55
C LYS A 43 6.15 -23.20 -27.58
N ASN A 44 5.61 -22.78 -28.73
CA ASN A 44 4.18 -22.60 -29.01
C ASN A 44 3.27 -23.63 -28.33
N ILE A 45 2.09 -23.18 -27.87
CA ILE A 45 1.05 -24.06 -27.32
C ILE A 45 0.51 -24.88 -28.50
N LEU A 46 0.66 -26.21 -28.44
CA LEU A 46 0.17 -27.12 -29.47
C LEU A 46 -1.17 -27.73 -29.02
N LEU A 47 -2.22 -27.47 -29.80
CA LEU A 47 -3.51 -28.15 -29.67
C LEU A 47 -3.57 -29.26 -30.72
N ASP A 48 -3.57 -30.52 -30.29
CA ASP A 48 -3.58 -31.69 -31.16
C ASP A 48 -4.62 -32.71 -30.69
N GLY A 49 -5.15 -33.52 -31.61
CA GLY A 49 -6.11 -34.58 -31.31
C GLY A 49 -7.57 -34.10 -31.18
N GLY A 50 -7.91 -32.91 -31.67
CA GLY A 50 -9.30 -32.42 -31.65
C GLY A 50 -9.76 -31.94 -30.27
N VAL A 51 -8.90 -31.20 -29.58
CA VAL A 51 -9.16 -30.69 -28.23
C VAL A 51 -10.35 -29.74 -28.23
N THR A 52 -11.28 -29.92 -27.30
CA THR A 52 -12.32 -28.94 -26.96
C THR A 52 -12.07 -28.38 -25.58
N ILE A 53 -11.84 -27.06 -25.48
CA ILE A 53 -11.70 -26.33 -24.22
C ILE A 53 -12.95 -25.48 -24.03
N THR A 54 -13.74 -25.75 -23.00
CA THR A 54 -14.92 -24.93 -22.68
C THR A 54 -14.73 -24.32 -21.30
N ALA A 55 -14.87 -22.99 -21.22
CA ALA A 55 -14.97 -22.31 -19.93
C ALA A 55 -16.27 -22.77 -19.28
N ASP A 56 -16.18 -23.39 -18.12
CA ASP A 56 -17.34 -23.66 -17.30
C ASP A 56 -17.81 -22.30 -16.75
N PRO A 57 -19.00 -21.78 -17.14
CA PRO A 57 -19.53 -20.60 -16.47
C PRO A 57 -19.69 -20.94 -14.98
N PRO A 58 -19.48 -19.99 -14.06
CA PRO A 58 -19.80 -20.23 -12.66
C PRO A 58 -21.23 -20.76 -12.60
N VAL A 59 -21.42 -21.96 -12.03
CA VAL A 59 -22.74 -22.53 -11.78
C VAL A 59 -23.58 -21.41 -11.20
N ALA A 60 -24.60 -20.98 -11.95
CA ALA A 60 -25.55 -20.02 -11.41
C ALA A 60 -26.04 -20.65 -10.11
N VAL A 61 -25.66 -20.05 -8.98
CA VAL A 61 -26.33 -20.35 -7.71
C VAL A 61 -27.77 -20.04 -8.02
N GLU A 62 -28.59 -21.08 -8.12
CA GLU A 62 -30.03 -20.90 -8.34
C GLU A 62 -30.49 -19.97 -7.23
N ASP A 63 -30.83 -18.74 -7.61
CA ASP A 63 -31.61 -17.86 -6.76
C ASP A 63 -32.84 -18.67 -6.38
N VAL A 64 -32.91 -19.05 -5.10
CA VAL A 64 -34.13 -19.57 -4.51
C VAL A 64 -35.13 -18.41 -4.59
N VAL A 65 -35.87 -18.36 -5.69
CA VAL A 65 -37.05 -17.52 -5.84
C VAL A 65 -38.08 -18.08 -4.88
N ALA A 66 -38.02 -17.65 -3.63
CA ALA A 66 -39.10 -17.77 -2.68
C ALA A 66 -40.26 -16.91 -3.20
N ASN A 67 -41.11 -17.56 -3.99
CA ASN A 67 -42.34 -17.01 -4.51
C ASN A 67 -43.31 -16.83 -3.33
N LEU A 68 -43.27 -15.68 -2.67
CA LEU A 68 -44.27 -15.24 -1.70
C LEU A 68 -45.37 -14.50 -2.44
N SER A 69 -46.27 -15.27 -3.05
CA SER A 69 -47.60 -14.77 -3.42
C SER A 69 -48.50 -14.79 -2.17
N GLY A 70 -48.76 -13.60 -1.63
CA GLY A 70 -49.83 -13.41 -0.68
C GLY A 70 -51.20 -13.37 -1.39
N ALA A 71 -52.16 -14.14 -0.90
CA ALA A 71 -53.58 -13.81 -0.98
C ALA A 71 -54.37 -14.53 0.11
N ALA A 72 -55.39 -13.83 0.59
CA ALA A 72 -56.11 -14.01 1.84
C ALA A 72 -57.11 -15.19 1.90
N ASN A 73 -57.55 -15.43 3.15
CA ASN A 73 -58.82 -15.98 3.61
C ASN A 73 -59.03 -17.50 3.62
N GLY A 74 -59.22 -18.04 4.84
CA GLY A 74 -59.95 -19.29 5.05
C GLY A 74 -59.66 -19.96 6.39
N ASN A 75 -60.60 -19.87 7.33
CA ASN A 75 -60.68 -20.67 8.55
C ASN A 75 -60.51 -22.17 8.28
N ALA A 76 -59.70 -22.88 9.08
CA ALA A 76 -60.11 -24.08 9.84
C ALA A 76 -58.90 -24.80 10.47
N LYS A 77 -59.17 -25.37 11.65
CA LYS A 77 -58.31 -26.14 12.54
C LYS A 77 -57.67 -27.38 11.89
N SER A 78 -56.39 -27.61 12.19
CA SER A 78 -55.75 -28.90 12.51
C SER A 78 -54.25 -28.60 12.65
N GLY A 79 -53.66 -28.59 13.84
CA GLY A 79 -53.38 -29.80 14.61
C GLY A 79 -52.15 -30.50 14.03
N LEU A 80 -50.94 -30.04 14.41
CA LEU A 80 -49.67 -30.78 14.28
C LEU A 80 -48.67 -30.20 15.30
N ASP A 81 -48.45 -30.99 16.35
CA ASP A 81 -47.37 -30.83 17.32
C ASP A 81 -46.01 -30.87 16.63
N LEU A 82 -45.16 -29.87 16.87
CA LEU A 82 -43.72 -29.98 16.64
C LEU A 82 -42.95 -29.55 17.88
N ASN A 83 -42.18 -30.51 18.37
CA ASN A 83 -41.35 -30.48 19.57
C ASN A 83 -40.49 -29.23 19.73
N THR A 84 -40.59 -28.66 20.93
CA THR A 84 -39.67 -27.70 21.53
C THR A 84 -38.31 -28.37 21.76
N VAL A 85 -37.30 -27.99 20.98
CA VAL A 85 -35.90 -28.24 21.34
C VAL A 85 -35.38 -26.97 22.01
N VAL A 86 -35.39 -26.98 23.33
CA VAL A 86 -34.64 -26.05 24.17
C VAL A 86 -33.19 -26.52 24.15
N THR A 87 -32.30 -25.79 23.49
CA THR A 87 -30.86 -25.88 23.73
C THR A 87 -30.43 -24.67 24.54
N GLU A 88 -30.21 -24.91 25.83
CA GLU A 88 -29.55 -23.98 26.74
C GLU A 88 -28.09 -23.74 26.29
N PRO A 89 -27.58 -22.50 26.36
CA PRO A 89 -26.15 -22.26 26.29
C PRO A 89 -25.49 -22.59 27.64
N VAL A 90 -24.53 -23.51 27.60
CA VAL A 90 -23.67 -23.88 28.72
C VAL A 90 -22.81 -22.67 29.11
N ALA A 91 -23.00 -22.16 30.33
CA ALA A 91 -22.18 -21.11 30.91
C ALA A 91 -20.80 -21.67 31.29
N PHE A 92 -19.74 -21.17 30.64
CA PHE A 92 -18.37 -21.33 31.13
C PHE A 92 -18.13 -20.33 32.27
N GLY A 93 -18.13 -20.83 33.51
CA GLY A 93 -17.68 -20.09 34.67
C GLY A 93 -16.16 -19.98 34.69
N PHE A 94 -15.64 -18.75 34.55
CA PHE A 94 -14.27 -18.41 34.86
C PHE A 94 -14.25 -17.86 36.29
N ASP A 95 -13.74 -18.66 37.24
CA ASP A 95 -13.50 -18.27 38.62
C ASP A 95 -12.26 -17.34 38.66
N ALA A 96 -12.49 -16.06 38.93
CA ALA A 96 -11.46 -15.05 39.13
C ALA A 96 -11.50 -14.57 40.58
N SER A 97 -11.30 -15.48 41.52
CA SER A 97 -10.94 -15.15 42.90
C SER A 97 -9.42 -15.02 43.04
N ASN A 98 -8.87 -13.87 42.65
CA ASN A 98 -7.57 -13.42 43.16
C ASN A 98 -7.62 -11.91 43.40
N GLY A 99 -7.47 -11.55 44.68
CA GLY A 99 -7.72 -10.23 45.22
C GLY A 99 -6.82 -9.14 44.63
N LEU A 100 -7.45 -8.12 44.07
CA LEU A 100 -6.83 -6.85 43.77
C LEU A 100 -7.09 -5.90 44.95
N VAL A 101 -6.03 -5.62 45.70
CA VAL A 101 -6.02 -4.61 46.76
C VAL A 101 -6.20 -3.23 46.11
N THR A 102 -7.40 -2.67 46.20
CA THR A 102 -7.65 -1.27 45.85
C THR A 102 -7.15 -0.39 47.00
N ARG A 103 -6.01 0.27 46.79
CA ARG A 103 -5.62 1.45 47.57
C ARG A 103 -6.37 2.65 47.01
N ASP A 104 -7.21 3.25 47.84
CA ASP A 104 -7.80 4.56 47.62
C ASP A 104 -6.70 5.61 47.43
N LEU A 105 -6.62 6.19 46.23
CA LEU A 105 -6.05 7.51 46.02
C LEU A 105 -7.20 8.45 45.69
N ALA A 106 -7.52 9.32 46.65
CA ALA A 106 -8.39 10.45 46.43
C ALA A 106 -7.75 11.41 45.42
N VAL A 107 -8.32 11.50 44.22
CA VAL A 107 -8.00 12.54 43.24
C VAL A 107 -9.06 13.63 43.34
N SER A 108 -8.62 14.78 43.84
CA SER A 108 -9.36 16.03 43.89
C SER A 108 -9.72 16.49 42.47
N THR A 109 -11.01 16.55 42.17
CA THR A 109 -11.57 17.24 41.01
C THR A 109 -11.31 18.75 41.13
N VAL A 110 -10.57 19.32 40.19
CA VAL A 110 -10.54 20.76 39.92
C VAL A 110 -11.15 20.94 38.54
N ASP A 111 -12.35 21.54 38.50
CA ASP A 111 -12.97 22.08 37.30
C ASP A 111 -12.08 23.19 36.72
N GLY A 112 -11.81 23.10 35.42
CA GLY A 112 -10.97 24.05 34.70
C GLY A 112 -11.11 23.90 33.19
N ASP A 113 -12.12 24.56 32.65
CA ASP A 113 -12.36 24.86 31.24
C ASP A 113 -11.13 25.57 30.64
N LEU A 114 -10.38 24.95 29.71
CA LEU A 114 -9.35 25.66 28.94
C LEU A 114 -9.16 25.09 27.52
N PHE A 115 -9.49 25.97 26.57
CA PHE A 115 -9.11 25.96 25.15
C PHE A 115 -7.60 25.79 24.96
N TYR A 116 -7.18 24.93 24.02
CA TYR A 116 -5.80 24.86 23.56
C TYR A 116 -5.64 25.57 22.21
N ASP A 117 -5.02 26.76 22.26
CA ASP A 117 -4.27 27.38 21.17
C ASP A 117 -2.80 26.97 21.31
N SER A 118 -2.21 26.44 20.24
CA SER A 118 -0.90 25.80 20.25
C SER A 118 0.16 26.69 19.59
N THR A 119 0.64 27.69 20.31
CA THR A 119 1.90 28.37 19.99
C THR A 119 2.71 28.63 21.27
N MET A 120 4.03 28.47 21.17
CA MET A 120 5.05 28.74 22.22
C MET A 120 5.33 27.61 23.23
N LEU A 121 6.17 26.65 22.83
CA LEU A 121 6.99 25.89 23.77
C LEU A 121 8.45 25.84 23.29
N SER A 122 9.14 26.95 23.50
CA SER A 122 10.60 27.05 23.47
C SER A 122 11.04 27.79 24.73
N ALA A 123 12.06 27.26 25.39
CA ALA A 123 12.73 27.73 26.62
C ALA A 123 12.28 27.04 27.92
N ALA A 124 12.94 25.93 28.26
CA ALA A 124 13.45 25.66 29.61
C ALA A 124 14.18 24.30 29.61
N LEU A 125 15.49 24.30 29.37
CA LEU A 125 16.41 23.25 29.81
C LEU A 125 17.85 23.77 29.66
N SER A 126 18.19 24.69 30.55
CA SER A 126 19.55 25.14 30.80
C SER A 126 19.85 24.93 32.29
N SER A 127 20.60 23.89 32.63
CA SER A 127 21.54 23.96 33.75
C SER A 127 22.52 22.79 33.71
N ASN A 128 23.78 23.15 33.93
CA ASN A 128 24.91 22.32 34.39
C ASN A 128 25.67 21.48 33.36
N ALA A 129 26.78 22.04 32.87
CA ALA A 129 28.11 21.59 33.27
C ALA A 129 29.19 22.59 32.81
N ASN A 130 29.79 23.26 33.78
CA ASN A 130 31.07 23.95 33.65
C ASN A 130 32.18 22.90 33.48
N LEU A 131 32.98 23.01 32.42
CA LEU A 131 34.35 22.50 32.38
C LEU A 131 35.17 23.44 31.48
N ALA A 132 36.07 24.17 32.12
CA ALA A 132 37.02 25.09 31.51
C ALA A 132 38.41 24.42 31.49
N VAL A 133 39.05 24.36 30.31
CA VAL A 133 40.51 24.30 30.06
C VAL A 133 40.66 24.71 28.58
N SER A 134 41.04 25.96 28.25
CA SER A 134 42.40 26.51 28.05
C SER A 134 43.09 26.09 26.73
N GLU A 135 43.85 27.05 26.17
CA GLU A 135 44.70 27.06 24.96
C GLU A 135 43.99 27.43 23.64
N LEU A 136 44.00 28.68 23.17
CA LEU A 136 45.12 29.51 22.68
C LEU A 136 45.75 28.97 21.37
N ASN A 137 45.33 29.50 20.22
CA ASN A 137 46.28 30.05 19.25
C ASN A 137 45.59 30.93 18.20
N THR A 138 45.98 32.20 18.28
CA THR A 138 45.82 33.27 17.29
C THR A 138 46.71 33.01 16.07
N LEU A 139 46.17 33.19 14.86
CA LEU A 139 46.96 33.72 13.73
C LEU A 139 46.03 34.34 12.69
N SER A 140 46.15 35.67 12.59
CA SER A 140 45.62 36.51 11.52
C SER A 140 46.81 37.09 10.77
N ALA A 141 46.84 36.99 9.45
CA ALA A 141 47.39 37.96 8.49
C ALA A 141 47.21 37.40 7.07
N THR A 142 46.31 37.93 6.23
CA THR A 142 46.62 38.90 5.16
C THR A 142 47.95 38.68 4.44
N THR A 143 47.90 38.45 3.13
CA THR A 143 48.63 39.25 2.11
C THR A 143 48.12 38.88 0.70
N ALA A 144 47.72 39.90 -0.04
CA ALA A 144 47.49 39.87 -1.48
C ALA A 144 48.83 40.04 -2.22
N GLY A 145 49.01 39.37 -3.37
CA GLY A 145 50.21 39.52 -4.19
C GLY A 145 50.00 39.03 -5.62
N ASN A 146 49.86 40.00 -6.54
CA ASN A 146 49.96 39.87 -7.99
C ASN A 146 51.36 39.39 -8.41
N GLY A 147 51.48 38.65 -9.53
CA GLY A 147 52.79 38.44 -10.17
C GLY A 147 52.86 37.33 -11.21
N SER A 148 52.70 37.72 -12.47
CA SER A 148 53.03 36.96 -13.70
C SER A 148 54.52 36.61 -13.77
N SER A 149 54.86 35.39 -14.26
CA SER A 149 55.90 35.18 -15.29
C SER A 149 55.96 33.72 -15.76
N ASN A 150 56.18 33.59 -17.08
CA ASN A 150 56.40 32.39 -17.87
C ASN A 150 57.49 31.45 -17.32
N ALA A 151 57.25 30.15 -17.39
CA ALA A 151 58.30 29.16 -17.63
C ALA A 151 57.74 27.97 -18.44
N ILE A 152 58.29 27.83 -19.63
CA ILE A 152 58.14 26.70 -20.55
C ILE A 152 58.95 25.53 -19.98
N VAL A 153 58.32 24.42 -19.66
CA VAL A 153 58.98 23.10 -19.61
C VAL A 153 58.02 22.07 -20.21
N SER A 154 58.51 21.45 -21.27
CA SER A 154 57.92 20.36 -22.03
C SER A 154 58.12 19.01 -21.34
N ASP A 155 57.16 18.11 -21.61
CA ASP A 155 57.33 16.67 -21.74
C ASP A 155 57.34 15.83 -20.45
N GLU A 156 56.18 15.34 -20.04
CA GLU A 156 56.06 14.00 -19.45
C GLU A 156 54.65 13.43 -19.60
N GLN A 157 54.59 12.14 -19.85
CA GLN A 157 53.46 11.41 -20.45
C GLN A 157 52.17 11.45 -19.62
N VAL A 158 51.14 12.06 -20.18
CA VAL A 158 49.75 11.91 -19.71
C VAL A 158 49.22 10.59 -20.23
N GLU A 159 49.31 9.54 -19.42
CA GLU A 159 48.46 8.36 -19.61
C GLU A 159 46.99 8.80 -19.53
N SER A 160 46.32 8.74 -20.68
CA SER A 160 44.88 8.91 -20.79
C SER A 160 44.17 7.75 -20.09
N ARG A 161 44.04 7.84 -18.77
CA ARG A 161 43.08 7.05 -18.02
C ARG A 161 41.69 7.57 -18.36
N LEU A 162 41.04 6.87 -19.29
CA LEU A 162 39.60 6.99 -19.51
C LEU A 162 38.90 6.87 -18.15
N PRO A 163 38.02 7.81 -17.77
CA PRO A 163 37.21 7.62 -16.58
C PRO A 163 36.38 6.37 -16.80
N ILE A 164 36.61 5.37 -15.94
CA ILE A 164 35.75 4.21 -15.80
C ILE A 164 34.35 4.76 -15.56
N SER A 165 33.49 4.62 -16.57
CA SER A 165 32.06 4.85 -16.47
C SER A 165 31.53 3.95 -15.37
N GLY A 166 31.51 4.44 -14.13
CA GLY A 166 30.76 3.84 -13.05
C GLY A 166 29.31 3.78 -13.51
N GLY A 167 28.86 2.59 -13.88
CA GLY A 167 27.50 2.37 -14.35
C GLY A 167 26.57 2.84 -13.26
N ILE A 168 25.90 3.98 -13.50
CA ILE A 168 24.76 4.40 -12.71
C ILE A 168 23.70 3.35 -13.03
N GLU A 169 23.57 2.36 -12.16
CA GLU A 169 22.49 1.38 -12.26
C GLU A 169 21.18 2.16 -12.21
N ASP A 170 20.46 2.18 -13.34
CA ASP A 170 19.17 2.84 -13.45
C ASP A 170 18.15 2.04 -12.62
N ASN A 171 18.04 2.36 -11.34
CA ASN A 171 17.09 1.78 -10.41
C ASN A 171 15.69 2.39 -10.56
N SER A 172 15.30 2.76 -11.79
CA SER A 172 13.95 3.27 -12.07
C SER A 172 12.98 2.15 -12.42
N TYR A 173 11.87 2.13 -11.69
CA TYR A 173 10.85 1.10 -11.85
C TYR A 173 9.57 1.71 -12.42
N MET A 174 9.04 1.03 -13.44
CA MET A 174 7.69 1.23 -13.94
C MET A 174 6.88 -0.02 -13.65
N VAL A 175 5.95 0.08 -12.71
CA VAL A 175 4.98 -0.97 -12.44
C VAL A 175 3.70 -0.55 -13.13
N SER A 176 3.38 -1.17 -14.27
CA SER A 176 2.12 -0.95 -14.97
C SER A 176 1.17 -2.08 -14.66
N TYR A 177 -0.05 -1.76 -14.21
CA TYR A 177 -1.09 -2.77 -14.01
C TYR A 177 -2.48 -2.25 -14.36
N GLU A 178 -3.27 -3.15 -14.95
CA GLU A 178 -4.70 -3.04 -15.21
C GLU A 178 -5.34 -4.35 -14.76
N GLY A 179 -6.16 -4.34 -13.71
CA GLY A 179 -6.88 -5.53 -13.28
C GLY A 179 -8.07 -5.23 -12.38
N PRO A 180 -8.78 -6.29 -11.94
CA PRO A 180 -10.09 -6.16 -11.32
C PRO A 180 -10.05 -5.37 -10.01
N VAL A 181 -11.12 -4.60 -9.77
CA VAL A 181 -11.23 -3.62 -8.68
C VAL A 181 -11.14 -4.24 -7.27
N SER A 182 -11.30 -5.56 -7.14
CA SER A 182 -11.39 -6.25 -5.85
C SER A 182 -10.06 -6.43 -5.12
N GLU A 183 -8.93 -6.52 -5.83
CA GLU A 183 -7.60 -6.70 -5.24
C GLU A 183 -6.63 -5.67 -5.81
N THR A 184 -5.88 -5.01 -4.93
CA THR A 184 -4.87 -4.05 -5.35
C THR A 184 -3.54 -4.77 -5.56
N GLU A 185 -3.09 -4.76 -6.81
CA GLU A 185 -1.74 -5.22 -7.13
C GLU A 185 -0.71 -4.16 -6.77
N ALA A 186 0.36 -4.64 -6.14
CA ALA A 186 1.54 -3.86 -5.84
C ALA A 186 2.77 -4.77 -5.97
N THR A 187 3.90 -4.16 -6.34
CA THR A 187 5.22 -4.79 -6.27
C THR A 187 5.73 -4.68 -4.84
N ILE A 188 6.46 -5.68 -4.35
CA ILE A 188 7.14 -5.57 -3.05
C ILE A 188 8.59 -5.15 -3.23
N CYS A 189 9.02 -4.15 -2.49
CA CYS A 189 10.40 -3.69 -2.44
C CYS A 189 10.92 -3.87 -1.02
N SER A 190 11.85 -4.80 -0.85
CA SER A 190 12.47 -5.13 0.43
C SER A 190 13.91 -5.58 0.23
N ASP A 191 14.80 -5.20 1.15
CA ASP A 191 16.20 -5.68 1.15
C ASP A 191 16.31 -7.17 1.50
N ALA A 192 15.39 -7.69 2.31
CA ALA A 192 15.43 -9.07 2.75
C ALA A 192 14.44 -9.90 1.95
N GLU A 193 14.79 -11.17 1.76
CA GLU A 193 13.84 -12.14 1.27
C GLU A 193 12.71 -12.30 2.29
N LEU A 194 11.49 -11.99 1.85
CA LEU A 194 10.28 -12.13 2.67
C LEU A 194 9.58 -13.49 2.40
N GLY A 195 10.19 -14.38 1.61
CA GLY A 195 9.64 -15.69 1.27
C GLY A 195 8.23 -15.60 0.69
N VAL A 196 7.89 -14.47 0.07
CA VAL A 196 6.60 -14.24 -0.58
C VAL A 196 6.75 -14.85 -1.97
N ALA A 197 6.17 -16.03 -2.17
CA ALA A 197 6.33 -16.77 -3.41
C ALA A 197 5.96 -15.88 -4.62
N PRO A 198 6.72 -15.91 -5.72
CA PRO A 198 6.59 -14.98 -6.85
C PRO A 198 5.36 -15.24 -7.74
N GLN A 199 4.27 -15.80 -7.20
CA GLN A 199 3.02 -15.96 -7.95
C GLN A 199 2.34 -14.60 -8.14
N GLY A 200 2.88 -13.79 -9.05
CA GLY A 200 2.32 -12.51 -9.48
C GLY A 200 2.79 -11.27 -8.71
N ILE A 201 3.61 -11.41 -7.66
CA ILE A 201 4.20 -10.26 -6.96
C ILE A 201 5.60 -10.03 -7.51
N GLY A 202 5.81 -8.93 -8.24
CA GLY A 202 7.14 -8.49 -8.61
C GLY A 202 7.97 -8.17 -7.37
N SER A 203 9.24 -8.56 -7.36
CA SER A 203 10.23 -8.13 -6.38
C SER A 203 11.22 -7.19 -7.06
N THR A 204 11.50 -6.04 -6.48
CA THR A 204 12.52 -5.10 -6.96
C THR A 204 13.71 -5.08 -6.02
N ALA A 205 14.93 -5.02 -6.60
CA ALA A 205 16.14 -4.83 -5.82
C ALA A 205 16.08 -3.51 -5.04
N HIS A 206 16.59 -3.53 -3.82
CA HIS A 206 16.51 -2.41 -2.91
C HIS A 206 17.84 -1.64 -2.88
N GLY A 207 17.77 -0.32 -2.83
CA GLY A 207 18.89 0.59 -2.59
C GLY A 207 18.45 1.74 -1.69
N ASP A 208 19.39 2.55 -1.19
CA ASP A 208 19.09 3.70 -0.32
C ASP A 208 18.18 4.73 -1.02
N ARG A 209 18.16 4.71 -2.36
CA ARG A 209 17.31 5.54 -3.20
C ARG A 209 16.64 4.68 -4.27
N VAL A 210 15.31 4.77 -4.38
CA VAL A 210 14.48 4.01 -5.32
C VAL A 210 13.66 4.97 -6.13
N VAL A 211 13.67 4.87 -7.47
CA VAL A 211 12.90 5.77 -8.34
C VAL A 211 11.63 5.08 -8.80
N VAL A 212 10.46 5.60 -8.39
CA VAL A 212 9.14 5.09 -8.79
C VAL A 212 8.46 6.11 -9.70
N LYS A 213 8.41 5.79 -11.00
CA LYS A 213 7.79 6.67 -12.01
C LYS A 213 6.27 6.43 -12.12
N LYS A 214 5.83 5.19 -11.93
CA LYS A 214 4.42 4.78 -12.03
C LYS A 214 4.19 3.44 -11.31
N GLY A 215 2.99 3.29 -10.74
CA GLY A 215 2.48 2.04 -10.19
C GLY A 215 2.38 2.04 -8.66
N ASN A 216 2.10 0.88 -8.10
CA ASN A 216 1.99 0.68 -6.65
C ASN A 216 3.16 -0.18 -6.17
N VAL A 217 3.85 0.29 -5.14
CA VAL A 217 4.99 -0.43 -4.54
C VAL A 217 4.81 -0.44 -3.02
N LEU A 218 4.79 -1.63 -2.44
CA LEU A 218 4.85 -1.85 -1.00
C LEU A 218 6.32 -1.89 -0.58
N PHE A 219 6.73 -0.93 0.24
CA PHE A 219 8.06 -0.85 0.81
C PHE A 219 8.10 -1.50 2.19
N VAL A 220 9.05 -2.41 2.37
CA VAL A 220 9.40 -3.02 3.66
C VAL A 220 10.93 -2.99 3.80
N PRO A 221 11.53 -1.79 3.92
CA PRO A 221 12.98 -1.64 3.84
C PRO A 221 13.65 -2.08 5.15
N PHE A 222 14.88 -2.58 5.10
CA PHE A 222 15.66 -2.93 6.31
C PHE A 222 16.68 -1.84 6.69
N ARG A 223 16.76 -0.79 5.88
CA ARG A 223 17.57 0.42 6.02
C ARG A 223 16.69 1.61 5.60
N ASP A 224 17.16 2.82 5.87
CA ASP A 224 16.40 4.01 5.48
C ASP A 224 16.41 4.15 3.96
N THR A 225 15.24 4.44 3.39
CA THR A 225 15.04 4.49 1.94
C THR A 225 14.39 5.79 1.52
N VAL A 226 14.89 6.38 0.44
CA VAL A 226 14.29 7.54 -0.21
C VAL A 226 13.65 7.10 -1.52
N VAL A 227 12.34 7.23 -1.62
CA VAL A 227 11.58 6.95 -2.84
C VAL A 227 11.40 8.25 -3.62
N GLU A 228 12.06 8.36 -4.76
CA GLU A 228 11.89 9.47 -5.69
C GLU A 228 10.68 9.24 -6.58
N THR A 229 9.84 10.26 -6.71
CA THR A 229 8.66 10.25 -7.57
C THR A 229 8.58 11.55 -8.37
N PRO A 230 7.80 11.61 -9.46
CA PRO A 230 7.62 12.86 -10.23
C PRO A 230 7.05 14.03 -9.42
N LEU A 231 6.34 13.77 -8.32
CA LEU A 231 5.68 14.79 -7.51
C LEU A 231 6.42 15.15 -6.21
N GLY A 232 7.46 14.38 -5.84
CA GLY A 232 8.20 14.59 -4.61
C GLY A 232 9.02 13.37 -4.18
N GLU A 233 9.54 13.44 -2.97
CA GLU A 233 10.32 12.39 -2.33
C GLU A 233 9.52 11.81 -1.15
N VAL A 234 9.59 10.50 -0.94
CA VAL A 234 9.04 9.83 0.24
C VAL A 234 10.20 9.18 0.99
N THR A 235 10.45 9.60 2.21
CA THR A 235 11.44 8.98 3.09
C THR A 235 10.76 7.94 3.95
N ILE A 236 11.29 6.72 3.96
CA ILE A 236 10.76 5.57 4.69
C ILE A 236 11.89 5.01 5.55
N ALA A 237 11.76 5.11 6.87
CA ALA A 237 12.74 4.60 7.81
C ALA A 237 12.79 3.08 7.81
N ALA A 238 13.95 2.53 8.16
CA ALA A 238 14.17 1.11 8.29
C ALA A 238 13.08 0.42 9.13
N LYS A 239 12.67 -0.77 8.68
CA LYS A 239 11.65 -1.63 9.28
C LYS A 239 10.23 -1.10 9.22
N SER A 240 9.95 0.05 8.63
CA SER A 240 8.58 0.54 8.45
C SER A 240 7.89 -0.19 7.29
N VAL A 241 6.58 -0.05 7.16
CA VAL A 241 5.78 -0.58 6.05
C VAL A 241 4.94 0.54 5.47
N ALA A 242 5.24 0.92 4.24
CA ALA A 242 4.50 1.96 3.53
C ALA A 242 4.14 1.51 2.11
N LEU A 243 2.94 1.84 1.67
CA LEU A 243 2.53 1.67 0.27
C LEU A 243 2.65 3.02 -0.44
N VAL A 244 3.41 3.07 -1.52
CA VAL A 244 3.54 4.24 -2.38
C VAL A 244 2.89 3.94 -3.73
N SER A 245 1.90 4.75 -4.09
CA SER A 245 1.19 4.68 -5.37
C SER A 245 1.45 5.95 -6.18
N VAL A 246 1.97 5.78 -7.39
CA VAL A 246 2.38 6.88 -8.28
C VAL A 246 1.64 6.78 -9.61
N SER A 247 1.00 7.88 -10.03
CA SER A 247 0.58 8.11 -11.42
C SER A 247 1.27 9.36 -11.98
N SER A 248 0.92 9.74 -13.20
CA SER A 248 1.44 10.95 -13.86
C SER A 248 1.16 12.25 -13.09
N ASP A 249 0.09 12.29 -12.32
CA ASP A 249 -0.50 13.48 -11.71
C ASP A 249 -0.90 13.29 -10.25
N LYS A 250 -0.61 12.12 -9.67
CA LYS A 250 -0.87 11.83 -8.26
C LYS A 250 0.23 10.99 -7.60
N LEU A 251 0.44 11.25 -6.32
CA LEU A 251 1.29 10.49 -5.41
C LEU A 251 0.45 10.21 -4.18
N ALA A 252 0.14 8.95 -3.91
CA ALA A 252 -0.53 8.52 -2.70
C ALA A 252 0.43 7.69 -1.84
N VAL A 253 0.49 8.00 -0.56
CA VAL A 253 1.33 7.31 0.43
C VAL A 253 0.43 6.85 1.56
N TYR A 254 0.50 5.56 1.86
CA TYR A 254 -0.22 4.92 2.96
C TYR A 254 0.82 4.41 3.96
N ASP A 255 0.81 4.98 5.15
CA ASP A 255 1.65 4.54 6.27
C ASP A 255 0.91 3.41 7.01
N VAL A 256 1.40 2.18 6.84
CA VAL A 256 0.75 0.98 7.39
C VAL A 256 1.34 0.61 8.75
N GLU A 257 2.66 0.71 8.89
CA GLU A 257 3.38 0.50 10.14
C GLU A 257 4.66 1.34 10.19
N ASP A 258 4.91 1.94 11.35
CA ASP A 258 6.12 2.71 11.62
C ASP A 258 6.96 2.05 12.72
N CYS A 259 8.28 2.20 12.63
CA CYS A 259 9.16 1.82 13.73
C CYS A 259 9.32 2.93 14.79
N HIS A 260 9.15 4.21 14.41
CA HIS A 260 9.13 5.37 15.31
C HIS A 260 8.29 6.52 14.72
N LYS A 261 8.08 7.59 15.49
CA LYS A 261 7.37 8.78 14.99
C LYS A 261 8.10 9.38 13.80
N GLY A 262 7.37 9.64 12.70
CA GLY A 262 7.91 10.27 11.50
C GLY A 262 8.79 9.33 10.67
N SER A 263 8.64 8.01 10.84
CA SER A 263 9.32 7.02 10.01
C SER A 263 8.92 7.12 8.54
N VAL A 264 7.68 7.53 8.25
CA VAL A 264 7.25 7.86 6.89
C VAL A 264 7.05 9.38 6.77
N ALA A 265 7.76 10.01 5.83
CA ALA A 265 7.56 11.42 5.52
C ALA A 265 7.53 11.68 4.02
N VAL A 266 6.70 12.63 3.61
CA VAL A 266 6.51 13.03 2.22
C VAL A 266 7.01 14.45 2.06
N LYS A 267 7.92 14.67 1.11
CA LYS A 267 8.46 15.98 0.77
C LYS A 267 8.05 16.33 -0.66
N ALA A 268 7.21 17.34 -0.80
CA ALA A 268 6.77 17.81 -2.11
C ALA A 268 6.59 19.33 -2.11
N LYS A 269 7.04 19.96 -3.20
CA LYS A 269 6.80 21.39 -3.50
C LYS A 269 7.04 22.35 -2.31
N GLY A 270 8.13 22.14 -1.58
CA GLY A 270 8.56 22.99 -0.46
C GLY A 270 7.89 22.68 0.88
N GLY A 271 6.99 21.71 0.94
CA GLY A 271 6.44 21.17 2.19
C GLY A 271 7.04 19.81 2.54
N THR A 272 7.06 19.51 3.83
CA THR A 272 7.35 18.18 4.37
C THR A 272 6.25 17.81 5.34
N TRP A 273 5.68 16.62 5.15
CA TRP A 273 4.61 16.08 5.98
C TRP A 273 5.01 14.71 6.50
N THR A 274 5.04 14.56 7.82
CA THR A 274 5.22 13.26 8.46
C THR A 274 3.87 12.56 8.56
N LEU A 275 3.81 11.29 8.20
CA LEU A 275 2.66 10.44 8.43
C LEU A 275 2.82 9.71 9.78
N ALA A 276 1.70 9.20 10.25
CA ALA A 276 1.65 8.29 11.38
C ALA A 276 0.89 7.04 10.94
N PRO A 277 1.08 5.88 11.61
CA PRO A 277 0.45 4.64 11.17
C PRO A 277 -1.07 4.76 11.04
N GLY A 278 -1.61 4.24 9.94
CA GLY A 278 -3.02 4.37 9.57
C GLY A 278 -3.40 5.71 8.93
N ARG A 279 -2.43 6.59 8.67
CA ARG A 279 -2.63 7.84 7.92
C ARG A 279 -2.25 7.68 6.46
N HIS A 280 -3.04 8.35 5.64
CA HIS A 280 -2.86 8.41 4.20
C HIS A 280 -2.70 9.86 3.76
N MET A 281 -1.89 10.07 2.74
CA MET A 281 -1.75 11.34 2.05
C MET A 281 -1.73 11.14 0.54
N THR A 282 -2.58 11.87 -0.18
CA THR A 282 -2.53 12.00 -1.64
C THR A 282 -2.13 13.43 -2.02
N ILE A 283 -1.09 13.56 -2.81
CA ILE A 283 -0.64 14.81 -3.44
C ILE A 283 -1.00 14.73 -4.92
N THR A 284 -1.69 15.73 -5.44
CA THR A 284 -2.11 15.75 -6.85
C THR A 284 -2.11 17.14 -7.45
N THR A 285 -1.87 17.20 -8.76
CA THR A 285 -2.08 18.40 -9.58
C THR A 285 -3.43 18.39 -10.29
N ALA A 286 -4.15 17.26 -10.25
CA ALA A 286 -5.46 17.16 -10.86
C ALA A 286 -6.50 17.97 -10.07
N LYS A 287 -7.43 18.58 -10.81
CA LYS A 287 -8.61 19.20 -10.21
C LYS A 287 -9.64 18.09 -9.98
N GLY A 288 -10.11 17.97 -8.75
CA GLY A 288 -11.13 16.98 -8.45
C GLY A 288 -11.34 16.73 -6.97
N GLU A 289 -12.47 16.11 -6.64
CA GLU A 289 -12.71 15.59 -5.29
C GLU A 289 -11.82 14.38 -5.02
N PHE A 290 -11.67 14.02 -3.73
CA PHE A 290 -10.82 12.91 -3.34
C PHE A 290 -11.17 11.59 -4.05
N GLY A 291 -12.46 11.31 -4.27
CA GLY A 291 -12.90 10.10 -4.99
C GLY A 291 -12.33 9.99 -6.42
N GLN A 292 -12.08 11.11 -7.11
CA GLN A 292 -11.49 11.11 -8.45
C GLN A 292 -10.00 10.79 -8.43
N VAL A 293 -9.30 11.22 -7.38
CA VAL A 293 -7.84 11.07 -7.25
C VAL A 293 -7.43 9.91 -6.34
N ASN A 294 -8.40 9.23 -5.70
CA ASN A 294 -8.14 8.08 -4.86
C ASN A 294 -7.36 7.00 -5.64
N ALA A 295 -6.23 6.59 -5.09
CA ALA A 295 -5.38 5.58 -5.70
C ALA A 295 -6.00 4.19 -5.55
N ILE A 296 -6.66 3.91 -4.43
CA ILE A 296 -7.16 2.60 -4.05
C ILE A 296 -8.57 2.72 -3.47
N GLU A 297 -9.58 2.54 -4.33
CA GLU A 297 -11.01 2.72 -3.98
C GLU A 297 -11.55 1.66 -3.00
N SER A 298 -10.88 0.51 -2.96
CA SER A 298 -11.22 -0.62 -2.09
C SER A 298 -10.78 -0.42 -0.65
N ILE A 299 -9.97 0.58 -0.33
CA ILE A 299 -9.60 0.94 1.04
C ILE A 299 -10.52 2.08 1.49
N PRO A 300 -11.33 1.89 2.54
CA PRO A 300 -12.18 2.96 3.04
C PRO A 300 -11.38 3.94 3.89
N HIS A 301 -11.82 5.19 3.89
CA HIS A 301 -11.18 6.32 4.55
C HIS A 301 -12.14 7.05 5.49
N ARG A 302 -11.59 7.81 6.43
CA ARG A 302 -12.36 8.77 7.25
C ARG A 302 -11.53 10.00 7.56
N SER A 303 -12.16 11.00 8.18
CA SER A 303 -11.50 12.24 8.60
C SER A 303 -10.74 12.91 7.44
N LEU A 304 -11.36 12.91 6.26
CA LEU A 304 -10.76 13.44 5.05
C LEU A 304 -10.62 14.96 5.15
N THR A 305 -9.40 15.43 4.97
CA THR A 305 -9.05 16.85 4.91
C THR A 305 -8.40 17.14 3.57
N SER A 306 -8.68 18.31 3.00
CA SER A 306 -8.14 18.73 1.71
C SER A 306 -7.57 20.13 1.83
N LYS A 307 -6.32 20.33 1.41
CA LYS A 307 -5.65 21.62 1.41
C LYS A 307 -5.13 21.94 0.01
N ASN A 308 -5.49 23.10 -0.51
CA ASN A 308 -4.95 23.63 -1.75
C ASN A 308 -3.74 24.51 -1.44
N PHE A 309 -2.68 24.39 -2.24
CA PHE A 309 -1.50 25.23 -2.17
C PHE A 309 -1.46 26.19 -3.36
N SER A 310 -0.76 27.31 -3.21
CA SER A 310 -0.69 28.40 -4.21
C SER A 310 -0.06 27.98 -5.55
N ASN A 311 0.72 26.89 -5.54
CA ASN A 311 1.36 26.31 -6.71
C ASN A 311 0.45 25.36 -7.52
N GLY A 312 -0.85 25.31 -7.20
CA GLY A 312 -1.83 24.44 -7.87
C GLY A 312 -1.80 22.98 -7.41
N VAL A 313 -0.99 22.64 -6.41
CA VAL A 313 -1.00 21.30 -5.80
C VAL A 313 -2.09 21.22 -4.74
N ARG A 314 -2.81 20.11 -4.75
CA ARG A 314 -3.80 19.73 -3.75
C ARG A 314 -3.27 18.56 -2.93
N VAL A 315 -3.41 18.66 -1.62
CA VAL A 315 -3.06 17.59 -0.68
C VAL A 315 -4.34 17.14 0.01
N HIS A 316 -4.66 15.86 -0.12
CA HIS A 316 -5.69 15.18 0.64
C HIS A 316 -5.03 14.35 1.73
N SER A 317 -5.50 14.46 2.97
CA SER A 317 -5.06 13.61 4.07
C SER A 317 -6.26 12.98 4.74
N SER A 318 -6.15 11.71 5.09
CA SER A 318 -7.22 10.95 5.74
C SER A 318 -6.64 9.86 6.63
N GLU A 319 -7.48 9.28 7.46
CA GLU A 319 -7.23 7.96 8.05
C GLU A 319 -7.75 6.91 7.09
N PHE A 320 -7.09 5.76 7.02
CA PHE A 320 -7.53 4.61 6.22
C PHE A 320 -7.63 3.35 7.07
N SER A 321 -8.49 2.41 6.67
CA SER A 321 -8.63 1.14 7.37
C SER A 321 -7.42 0.24 7.09
N THR A 322 -6.49 0.15 8.05
CA THR A 322 -5.31 -0.73 7.94
C THR A 322 -5.70 -2.20 7.83
N ALA A 323 -6.76 -2.62 8.53
CA ALA A 323 -7.30 -3.97 8.44
C ALA A 323 -7.78 -4.32 7.03
N THR A 324 -8.53 -3.42 6.38
CA THR A 324 -8.97 -3.60 4.98
C THR A 324 -7.77 -3.56 4.03
N ALA A 325 -6.83 -2.63 4.22
CA ALA A 325 -5.63 -2.53 3.41
C ALA A 325 -4.83 -3.85 3.40
N ILE A 326 -4.65 -4.49 4.56
CA ILE A 326 -3.97 -5.79 4.68
C ILE A 326 -4.67 -6.88 3.85
N GLN A 327 -6.00 -6.88 3.83
CA GLN A 327 -6.78 -7.89 3.10
C GLN A 327 -6.79 -7.64 1.58
N THR A 328 -6.73 -6.39 1.15
CA THR A 328 -6.91 -6.00 -0.25
C THR A 328 -5.61 -5.86 -1.03
N ILE A 329 -4.50 -5.49 -0.38
CA ILE A 329 -3.20 -5.33 -1.03
C ILE A 329 -2.50 -6.69 -1.07
N LYS A 330 -2.33 -7.26 -2.27
CA LYS A 330 -1.80 -8.63 -2.44
C LYS A 330 -0.47 -8.86 -1.71
N PRO A 331 0.55 -7.97 -1.81
CA PRO A 331 1.78 -8.15 -1.04
C PRO A 331 1.60 -8.18 0.48
N LEU A 332 0.71 -7.35 1.04
CA LEU A 332 0.43 -7.37 2.48
C LEU A 332 -0.22 -8.69 2.88
N LYS A 333 -1.22 -9.14 2.14
CA LYS A 333 -1.88 -10.44 2.36
C LYS A 333 -0.88 -11.58 2.30
N ALA A 334 0.06 -11.54 1.36
CA ALA A 334 1.06 -12.57 1.19
C ALA A 334 2.16 -12.52 2.29
N VAL A 335 2.51 -11.34 2.82
CA VAL A 335 3.34 -11.22 4.03
C VAL A 335 2.63 -11.82 5.24
N MET A 336 1.33 -11.58 5.39
CA MET A 336 0.51 -12.11 6.49
C MET A 336 0.41 -13.64 6.49
N THR A 337 0.41 -14.28 5.32
CA THR A 337 0.32 -15.75 5.20
C THR A 337 1.68 -16.43 5.05
N SER A 338 2.76 -15.66 4.97
CA SER A 338 4.11 -16.21 4.80
C SER A 338 4.59 -16.93 6.05
N SER A 339 5.18 -18.11 5.87
CA SER A 339 5.88 -18.85 6.94
C SER A 339 7.32 -18.38 7.15
N HIS A 340 7.81 -17.44 6.33
CA HIS A 340 9.18 -16.96 6.41
C HIS A 340 9.42 -16.18 7.72
N PRO A 341 10.51 -16.45 8.48
CA PRO A 341 10.73 -15.82 9.79
C PRO A 341 10.74 -14.29 9.77
N GLN A 342 11.27 -13.67 8.70
CA GLN A 342 11.27 -12.21 8.59
C GLN A 342 9.87 -11.66 8.30
N SER A 343 9.11 -12.30 7.41
CA SER A 343 7.73 -11.90 7.13
C SER A 343 6.83 -12.07 8.33
N LYS A 344 7.06 -13.11 9.13
CA LYS A 344 6.36 -13.30 10.41
C LYS A 344 6.60 -12.14 11.38
N LYS A 345 7.84 -11.64 11.48
CA LYS A 345 8.13 -10.44 12.30
C LYS A 345 7.44 -9.19 11.76
N VAL A 346 7.31 -9.06 10.43
CA VAL A 346 6.60 -7.95 9.82
C VAL A 346 5.09 -8.08 10.07
N SER A 347 4.51 -9.27 9.89
CA SER A 347 3.08 -9.52 10.13
C SER A 347 2.70 -9.35 11.60
N ASP A 348 3.50 -9.85 12.55
CA ASP A 348 3.27 -9.67 13.98
C ASP A 348 3.22 -8.18 14.36
N ARG A 349 4.11 -7.36 13.78
CA ARG A 349 4.11 -5.90 13.99
C ARG A 349 2.92 -5.23 13.34
N LEU A 350 2.58 -5.59 12.09
CA LEU A 350 1.40 -5.08 11.40
C LEU A 350 0.13 -5.34 12.21
N VAL A 351 -0.07 -6.58 12.68
CA VAL A 351 -1.24 -6.95 13.50
C VAL A 351 -1.28 -6.14 14.79
N LYS A 352 -0.14 -6.01 15.48
CA LYS A 352 -0.05 -5.22 16.71
C LYS A 352 -0.40 -3.75 16.47
N THR A 353 0.16 -3.13 15.44
CA THR A 353 -0.09 -1.74 15.08
C THR A 353 -1.55 -1.53 14.67
N THR A 354 -2.12 -2.42 13.87
CA THR A 354 -3.56 -2.39 13.50
C THR A 354 -4.45 -2.49 14.74
N ALA A 355 -4.17 -3.39 15.68
CA ALA A 355 -4.94 -3.52 16.92
C ALA A 355 -4.90 -2.25 17.78
N ILE A 356 -3.72 -1.61 17.86
CA ILE A 356 -3.54 -0.32 18.57
C ILE A 356 -4.37 0.77 17.90
N ILE A 357 -4.28 0.93 16.58
CA ILE A 357 -5.03 1.94 15.82
C ILE A 357 -6.54 1.76 16.01
N LEU A 358 -7.04 0.51 15.92
CA LEU A 358 -8.46 0.21 16.12
C LEU A 358 -8.92 0.60 17.54
N THR A 359 -8.10 0.33 18.55
CA THR A 359 -8.42 0.67 19.95
C THR A 359 -8.39 2.18 20.19
N MET A 360 -7.37 2.87 19.67
CA MET A 360 -7.21 4.33 19.83
C MET A 360 -8.28 5.14 19.11
N THR A 361 -8.92 4.55 18.10
CA THR A 361 -9.90 5.24 17.27
C THR A 361 -11.34 4.85 17.55
N ASN A 362 -11.57 4.13 18.65
CA ASN A 362 -12.90 3.82 19.12
C ASN A 362 -13.68 5.12 19.39
N GLY A 363 -14.82 5.31 18.74
CA GLY A 363 -15.64 6.54 18.81
C GLY A 363 -15.35 7.61 17.75
N GLN A 364 -14.43 7.38 16.82
CA GLN A 364 -14.28 8.22 15.63
C GLN A 364 -15.35 7.88 14.56
N ALA A 365 -15.50 8.75 13.56
CA ALA A 365 -16.39 8.52 12.43
C ALA A 365 -16.14 7.16 11.74
N GLU A 366 -17.17 6.60 11.13
CA GLU A 366 -17.07 5.35 10.38
C GLU A 366 -16.23 5.53 9.10
N PHE A 367 -15.54 4.45 8.70
CA PHE A 367 -14.79 4.42 7.44
C PHE A 367 -15.76 4.34 6.25
N GLN A 368 -15.53 5.18 5.24
CA GLN A 368 -16.35 5.27 4.04
C GLN A 368 -15.51 5.02 2.79
N HIS A 369 -16.11 4.36 1.79
CA HIS A 369 -15.45 4.17 0.49
C HIS A 369 -15.62 5.41 -0.39
N TYR A 370 -14.52 5.81 -1.05
CA TYR A 370 -14.50 6.91 -2.00
C TYR A 370 -14.20 6.36 -3.39
N PHE A 371 -15.27 6.07 -4.13
CA PHE A 371 -15.20 5.55 -5.49
C PHE A 371 -14.97 6.66 -6.50
N LYS A 372 -14.34 6.32 -7.64
CA LYS A 372 -14.30 7.23 -8.77
C LYS A 372 -15.72 7.43 -9.32
N PRO A 373 -16.12 8.67 -9.67
CA PRO A 373 -17.40 8.90 -10.31
C PRO A 373 -17.53 8.04 -11.58
N ALA A 374 -18.57 7.23 -11.67
CA ALA A 374 -18.87 6.46 -12.85
C ALA A 374 -19.27 7.41 -13.99
N LEU A 375 -18.48 7.43 -15.07
CA LEU A 375 -18.85 8.15 -16.29
C LEU A 375 -19.95 7.33 -17.00
N THR A 376 -21.22 7.60 -16.68
CA THR A 376 -22.33 7.11 -17.48
C THR A 376 -22.35 7.86 -18.80
N ALA A 377 -22.11 7.16 -19.91
CA ALA A 377 -22.23 7.75 -21.23
C ALA A 377 -23.66 8.28 -21.42
N MET A 378 -23.82 9.61 -21.45
CA MET A 378 -25.08 10.19 -21.88
C MET A 378 -25.17 10.06 -23.40
N ALA A 379 -26.22 9.38 -23.88
CA ALA A 379 -26.55 9.38 -25.29
C ALA A 379 -26.75 10.83 -25.74
N LYS A 380 -26.01 11.23 -26.79
CA LYS A 380 -26.17 12.54 -27.42
C LYS A 380 -27.38 12.55 -28.33
#